data_AF-N4WAD5-F1
#
_entry.id   AF-N4WAD5-F1
#
_cell.length_a   1.000
_cell.length_b   1.000
_cell.length_c   1.000
_cell.angle_alpha   90.00
_cell.angle_beta   90.00
_cell.angle_gamma   90.00
#
_symmetry.space_group_name_H-M   'P 1'
#
loop_
_entity.id
_entity.type
_entity.pdbx_description
1 polymer ?
#
loop_
_entity_poly.entity_id
_entity_poly.type
_entity_poly.pdbx_seq_one_letter_code
_entity_poly.pdbx_strand_id
1 'polypeptide(L)' 'MKIKMLVQSTYQDQLLRAGKIYEINDETANRWVVSGIAERVDDTTQKHETTN' A
#
# COMPACT_ATOMS: atom_id res chain seq x y z
N MET A 1 -4.53 6.89 -6.07
CA MET A 1 -4.94 5.57 -5.53
C MET A 1 -4.43 5.35 -4.11
N LYS A 2 -5.25 4.81 -3.21
CA LYS A 2 -4.81 4.41 -1.86
C LYS A 2 -4.16 3.03 -1.90
N ILE A 3 -3.00 2.91 -1.28
CA ILE A 3 -2.27 1.65 -1.16
C ILE A 3 -1.78 1.42 0.27
N LYS A 4 -1.72 0.17 0.70
CA LYS A 4 -1.10 -0.25 1.96
C LYS A 4 0.30 -0.75 1.65
N MET A 5 1.31 -0.12 2.21
CA MET A 5 2.70 -0.57 2.03
C MET A 5 2.90 -1.90 2.74
N LEU A 6 3.54 -2.87 2.08
CA LEU A 6 3.93 -4.14 2.69
C LEU A 6 5.34 -4.08 3.28
N VAL A 7 6.19 -3.21 2.71
CA VAL A 7 7.57 -3.00 3.14
C VAL A 7 7.82 -1.53 3.47
N GLN A 8 8.84 -1.26 4.29
CA GLN A 8 9.28 0.11 4.53
C GLN A 8 10.12 0.58 3.33
N SER A 9 9.75 1.72 2.74
CA SER A 9 10.48 2.32 1.63
C SER A 9 10.46 3.85 1.74
N THR A 10 11.43 4.51 1.12
CA THR A 10 11.39 5.96 0.92
C THR A 10 10.72 6.29 -0.42
N TYR A 11 9.98 7.38 -0.47
CA TYR A 11 9.37 7.91 -1.69
C TYR A 11 9.21 9.42 -1.55
N GLN A 12 9.73 10.20 -2.51
CA GLN A 12 9.66 11.68 -2.50
C GLN A 12 10.07 12.28 -1.14
N ASP A 13 11.24 11.87 -0.63
CA ASP A 13 11.79 12.29 0.67
C ASP A 13 10.93 11.93 1.90
N GLN A 14 9.86 11.14 1.72
CA GLN A 14 9.02 10.63 2.80
C GLN A 14 9.33 9.17 3.08
N LEU A 15 9.34 8.83 4.36
CA LEU A 15 9.51 7.45 4.81
C LEU A 15 8.13 6.76 4.93
N LEU A 16 7.85 5.89 3.98
CA LEU A 16 6.64 5.08 3.95
C LEU A 16 6.85 3.84 4.83
N ARG A 17 6.06 3.73 5.90
CA ARG A 17 6.16 2.63 6.85
C ARG A 17 5.33 1.44 6.38
N ALA A 18 5.85 0.23 6.56
CA ALA A 18 5.09 -1.00 6.32
C ALA A 18 3.79 -1.01 7.16
N GLY A 19 2.72 -1.54 6.57
CA GLY A 19 1.38 -1.62 7.15
C GLY A 19 0.59 -0.31 7.14
N LYS A 20 1.18 0.82 6.74
CA LYS A 20 0.48 2.10 6.64
C LYS A 20 -0.09 2.32 5.25
N ILE A 21 -1.19 3.07 5.20
CA ILE A 21 -1.90 3.43 3.98
C ILE A 21 -1.44 4.81 3.52
N TYR A 22 -1.12 4.91 2.23
CA TYR A 22 -0.70 6.15 1.59
C TYR A 22 -1.49 6.35 0.31
N GLU A 23 -1.69 7.62 -0.06
CA GLU A 23 -2.24 7.99 -1.34
C GLU A 23 -1.11 8.29 -2.32
N ILE A 24 -1.00 7.47 -3.35
CA ILE A 24 0.06 7.50 -4.36
C ILE A 24 -0.61 7.61 -5.73
N ASN A 25 0.10 8.19 -6.72
CA ASN A 25 -0.40 8.23 -8.09
C ASN A 25 -0.60 6.82 -8.65
N ASP A 26 -1.53 6.68 -9.59
CA ASP A 26 -1.98 5.37 -10.05
C ASP A 26 -0.87 4.60 -10.79
N GLU A 27 -0.01 5.28 -11.55
CA GLU A 27 1.11 4.67 -12.26
C GLU A 27 2.13 4.02 -11.30
N THR A 28 2.48 4.72 -10.22
CA THR A 28 3.43 4.21 -9.21
C THR A 28 2.76 3.15 -8.35
N ALA A 29 1.52 3.39 -7.91
CA ALA A 29 0.74 2.43 -7.14
C ALA A 29 0.58 1.09 -7.88
N ASN A 30 0.25 1.12 -9.18
CA ASN A 30 0.15 -0.09 -9.99
C ASN A 30 1.48 -0.86 -10.07
N ARG A 31 2.60 -0.16 -10.28
CA ARG A 31 3.93 -0.80 -10.27
C ARG A 31 4.22 -1.48 -8.94
N TRP A 32 3.85 -0.84 -7.84
CA TRP A 32 4.09 -1.33 -6.49
C TRP A 32 3.23 -2.54 -6.14
N VAL A 33 1.97 -2.54 -6.60
CA VAL A 33 1.07 -3.69 -6.47
C VAL A 33 1.55 -4.87 -7.30
N VAL A 34 1.94 -4.66 -8.56
CA VAL A 34 2.48 -5.72 -9.43
C VAL A 34 3.79 -6.30 -8.88
N SER A 35 4.63 -5.45 -8.27
CA SER A 35 5.90 -5.86 -7.68
C SER A 35 5.76 -6.49 -6.28
N GLY A 36 4.54 -6.52 -5.71
CA GLY A 36 4.29 -7.09 -4.39
C GLY A 36 4.87 -6.30 -3.21
N ILE A 37 5.12 -4.99 -3.39
CA ILE A 37 5.62 -4.11 -2.30
C ILE A 37 4.51 -3.31 -1.63
N ALA A 38 3.33 -3.25 -2.25
CA ALA A 38 2.13 -2.63 -1.69
C ALA A 38 0.86 -3.38 -2.13
N GLU A 39 -0.22 -3.21 -1.38
CA GLU A 39 -1.55 -3.73 -1.72
C GLU A 39 -2.48 -2.57 -2.05
N ARG A 40 -3.34 -2.77 -3.06
CA ARG A 40 -4.42 -1.85 -3.38
C ARG A 40 -5.42 -1.82 -2.22
N VAL A 41 -5.73 -0.63 -1.71
CA VAL A 41 -6.80 -0.44 -0.74
C VAL A 41 -7.99 0.13 -1.48
N ASP A 42 -8.88 -0.75 -1.91
CA ASP A 42 -10.21 -0.34 -2.35
C ASP A 42 -11.09 -0.10 -1.12
N ASP A 43 -11.78 1.04 -1.08
CA ASP A 43 -12.66 1.45 0.04
C ASP A 43 -13.80 0.43 0.30
N THR A 44 -13.94 -0.60 -0.53
CA THR A 44 -14.97 -1.64 -0.48
C THR A 44 -14.55 -2.95 0.18
N THR A 45 -13.28 -3.12 0.58
CA THR A 45 -12.83 -4.40 1.17
C THR A 45 -12.11 -4.22 2.51
N GLN A 46 -12.84 -3.68 3.49
CA GLN A 46 -12.64 -4.12 4.87
C GLN A 46 -13.29 -5.49 5.04
N LYS A 47 -12.60 -6.57 4.66
CA LYS A 47 -12.93 -7.92 5.12
C LYS A 47 -11.66 -8.59 5.63
N HIS A 48 -11.61 -8.72 6.97
CA HIS A 48 -11.04 -9.79 7.82
C HIS A 48 -9.72 -10.44 7.33
N GLU A 49 -8.66 -10.49 8.14
CA GLU A 49 -8.51 -11.56 9.15
C GLU A 49 -7.72 -11.09 10.39
N THR A 50 -8.43 -11.01 11.53
CA THR A 50 -7.89 -11.43 12.82
C THR A 50 -8.32 -12.89 12.98
N THR A 51 -7.38 -13.81 13.28
CA THR A 51 -7.50 -14.96 14.21
C THR A 51 -6.35 -15.93 13.93
N ASN A 52 -5.35 -16.00 14.81
CA ASN A 52 -5.14 -17.14 15.72
C ASN A 52 -4.15 -16.77 16.82
#